data_AF-A0AAW0HZR5-F1
#
_entry.id   AF-A0AAW0HZR5-F1
#
_cell.length_a   1.000
_cell.length_b   1.000
_cell.length_c   1.000
_cell.angle_alpha   90.00
_cell.angle_beta   90.00
_cell.angle_gamma   90.00
#
_symmetry.space_group_name_H-M   'P 1'
#
loop_
_entity.id
_entity.type
_entity.pdbx_description
1 polymer ?
#
loop_
_entity_poly.entity_id
_entity_poly.type
_entity_poly.pdbx_seq_one_letter_code
_entity_poly.pdbx_strand_id
1 'polypeptide(L)'
;MGGCGGWGYETSLQWILDKQDLLKERQKDLKFLSEEEYWKLQIFFTNVKTRFSYAFPKEFPYRMNHILECEFYLLELMDCCLIVYHPYRPLLQYVQDMGQEDVLLPLAWRIVNDTYRTDLCLLYPPFMIALACLHILEIIRVILKLYEQWKNFDERKEMATILSKMPKPKPPPNSEGEQGPNGSQNSSYSQS
;
A
#
# COMPACT_ATOMS: atom_id res chain seq x y z
N MET A 1 -28.40 -19.35 4.13
CA MET A 1 -28.28 -19.47 2.66
C MET A 1 -27.21 -18.49 2.21
N GLY A 2 -25.99 -18.98 2.07
CA GLY A 2 -24.83 -18.18 1.69
C GLY A 2 -24.88 -17.89 0.19
N GLY A 3 -25.13 -16.63 -0.16
CA GLY A 3 -24.98 -16.13 -1.51
C GLY A 3 -23.50 -15.91 -1.82
N CYS A 4 -22.76 -16.98 -2.12
CA CYS A 4 -21.61 -16.85 -3.02
C CYS A 4 -22.16 -16.54 -4.42
N GLY A 5 -22.64 -15.31 -4.61
CA GLY A 5 -22.77 -14.76 -5.95
C GLY A 5 -21.35 -14.71 -6.50
N GLY A 6 -21.06 -15.60 -7.46
CA GLY A 6 -19.79 -15.58 -8.18
C GLY A 6 -19.50 -14.13 -8.54
N TRP A 7 -18.35 -13.63 -8.10
CA TRP A 7 -17.87 -12.31 -8.53
C TRP A 7 -18.07 -12.25 -10.04
N GLY A 8 -18.48 -11.11 -10.61
CA GLY A 8 -18.55 -10.93 -12.07
C GLY A 8 -17.15 -10.91 -12.69
N TYR A 9 -16.33 -11.94 -12.39
CA TYR A 9 -14.91 -12.03 -12.67
C TYR A 9 -14.68 -12.12 -14.18
N GLU A 10 -15.55 -12.82 -14.91
CA GLU A 10 -15.47 -12.97 -16.36
C GLU A 10 -15.54 -11.61 -17.08
N THR A 11 -16.48 -10.74 -16.71
CA THR A 11 -16.59 -9.38 -17.25
C THR A 11 -15.46 -8.45 -16.82
N SER A 12 -14.88 -8.66 -15.63
CA SER A 12 -13.77 -7.82 -15.14
C SER A 12 -12.44 -8.14 -15.81
N LEU A 13 -12.29 -9.33 -16.41
CA LEU A 13 -11.05 -9.79 -17.05
C LEU A 13 -10.94 -9.34 -18.51
N GLN A 14 -12.05 -9.00 -19.17
CA GLN A 14 -12.06 -8.67 -20.60
C GLN A 14 -11.17 -7.48 -20.96
N TRP A 15 -11.04 -6.50 -20.06
CA TRP A 15 -10.23 -5.29 -20.26
C TRP A 15 -8.95 -5.25 -19.42
N ILE A 16 -8.54 -6.39 -18.86
CA ILE A 16 -7.23 -6.51 -18.24
C ILE A 16 -6.20 -6.77 -19.33
N LEU A 17 -5.38 -5.76 -19.59
CA LEU A 17 -4.41 -5.74 -20.67
C LEU A 17 -3.09 -6.38 -20.24
N ASP A 18 -2.42 -7.01 -21.20
CA ASP A 18 -1.02 -7.37 -21.01
C ASP A 18 -0.15 -6.11 -20.99
N LYS A 19 0.79 -6.07 -20.04
CA LYS A 19 1.66 -4.92 -19.86
C LYS A 19 2.54 -4.65 -21.08
N GLN A 20 3.01 -5.68 -21.77
CA GLN A 20 3.87 -5.53 -22.95
C GLN A 20 3.10 -4.95 -24.12
N ASP A 21 1.86 -5.40 -24.32
CA ASP A 21 0.99 -4.86 -25.38
C ASP A 21 0.66 -3.39 -25.14
N LEU A 22 0.34 -3.02 -23.90
CA LEU A 22 0.12 -1.62 -23.52
C LEU A 22 1.36 -0.75 -23.80
N LEU A 23 2.55 -1.24 -23.43
CA LEU A 23 3.81 -0.52 -23.66
C LEU A 23 4.15 -0.43 -25.15
N LYS A 24 3.82 -1.45 -25.94
CA LYS A 24 4.02 -1.48 -27.39
C LYS A 24 3.13 -0.46 -28.09
N GLU A 25 1.85 -0.38 -27.72
CA GLU A 25 0.93 0.62 -28.27
C GLU A 25 1.35 2.04 -27.88
N ARG A 26 1.82 2.23 -26.65
CA ARG A 26 2.39 3.51 -26.17
C ARG A 26 3.60 3.98 -26.99
N GLN A 27 4.38 3.08 -27.61
CA GLN A 27 5.50 3.47 -28.48
C GLN A 27 5.07 4.35 -29.65
N LYS A 28 3.81 4.31 -30.07
CA LYS A 28 3.29 5.20 -31.12
C LYS A 28 3.32 6.66 -30.68
N ASP A 29 2.96 6.93 -29.43
CA ASP A 29 2.95 8.27 -28.85
C ASP A 29 4.35 8.71 -28.40
N LEU A 30 5.19 7.76 -27.94
CA LEU A 30 6.55 8.05 -27.49
C LEU A 30 7.51 8.50 -28.61
N LYS A 31 7.06 8.42 -29.86
CA LYS A 31 7.76 9.07 -30.99
C LYS A 31 7.69 10.60 -30.92
N PHE A 32 6.69 11.13 -30.23
CA PHE A 32 6.41 12.56 -30.13
C PHE A 32 6.55 13.10 -28.70
N LEU A 33 6.33 12.23 -27.70
CA LEU A 33 6.36 12.57 -26.27
C LEU A 33 7.46 11.77 -25.58
N SER A 34 8.16 12.38 -24.64
CA SER A 34 8.98 11.61 -23.69
C SER A 34 8.09 10.78 -22.75
N GLU A 35 8.67 9.74 -22.13
CA GLU A 35 7.97 8.99 -21.08
C GLU A 35 7.50 9.91 -19.95
N GLU A 36 8.31 10.93 -19.63
CA GLU A 36 8.00 11.90 -18.59
C GLU A 36 6.76 12.74 -18.92
N GLU A 37 6.66 13.23 -20.15
CA GLU A 37 5.50 13.98 -20.61
C GLU A 37 4.24 13.10 -20.69
N TYR A 38 4.39 11.83 -21.08
CA TYR A 38 3.28 10.91 -21.19
C TYR A 38 2.59 10.68 -19.84
N TRP A 39 3.32 10.31 -18.78
CA TRP A 39 2.70 10.10 -17.47
C TRP A 39 2.16 11.41 -16.87
N LYS A 40 2.78 12.56 -17.17
CA LYS A 40 2.23 13.88 -16.79
C LYS A 40 0.87 14.14 -17.47
N LEU A 41 0.72 13.78 -18.75
CA LEU A 41 -0.55 13.89 -19.47
C LEU A 41 -1.61 12.96 -18.87
N GLN A 42 -1.24 11.72 -18.50
CA GLN A 42 -2.16 10.79 -17.82
C GLN A 42 -2.69 11.39 -16.50
N ILE A 43 -1.79 11.92 -15.67
CA ILE A 43 -2.16 12.62 -14.43
C ILE A 43 -3.05 13.82 -14.73
N PHE A 44 -2.70 14.61 -15.74
CA PHE A 44 -3.45 15.81 -16.12
C PHE A 44 -4.90 15.47 -16.50
N PHE A 45 -5.10 14.50 -17.40
CA PHE A 45 -6.45 14.13 -17.86
C PHE A 45 -7.28 13.45 -16.77
N THR A 46 -6.66 12.72 -15.85
CA THR A 46 -7.34 12.17 -14.65
C THR A 46 -7.93 13.29 -13.77
N ASN A 47 -7.28 14.46 -13.74
CA ASN A 47 -7.71 15.62 -12.95
C ASN A 47 -8.47 16.67 -13.78
N VAL A 48 -8.77 16.42 -15.06
CA VAL A 48 -9.27 17.45 -15.97
C VAL A 48 -10.60 18.04 -15.48
N LYS A 49 -11.49 17.22 -14.90
CA LYS A 49 -12.79 17.69 -14.38
C LYS A 49 -12.65 18.77 -13.29
N THR A 50 -11.57 18.74 -12.50
CA THR A 50 -11.34 19.71 -11.42
C THR A 50 -10.40 20.85 -11.82
N ARG A 51 -9.72 20.74 -12.96
CA ARG A 51 -8.67 21.68 -13.40
C ARG A 51 -8.88 22.24 -14.81
N PHE A 52 -10.00 21.94 -15.47
CA PHE A 52 -10.28 22.33 -16.85
C PHE A 52 -10.07 23.85 -17.08
N SER A 53 -10.70 24.69 -16.25
CA SER A 53 -10.61 26.16 -16.36
C SER A 53 -9.21 26.73 -16.14
N TYR A 54 -8.36 26.02 -15.39
CA TYR A 54 -6.97 26.45 -15.17
C TYR A 54 -6.10 26.17 -16.40
N ALA A 55 -6.30 25.01 -17.02
CA ALA A 55 -5.44 24.54 -18.09
C ALA A 55 -5.82 25.08 -19.48
N PHE A 56 -7.11 25.35 -19.68
CA PHE A 56 -7.65 25.83 -20.95
C PHE A 56 -8.27 27.22 -20.73
N PRO A 57 -7.52 28.30 -21.03
CA PRO A 57 -8.00 29.68 -20.83
C PRO A 57 -9.04 30.09 -21.88
N LYS A 58 -9.15 29.34 -22.98
CA LYS A 58 -10.17 29.54 -24.02
C LYS A 58 -11.40 28.71 -23.69
N GLU A 59 -12.58 29.22 -24.07
CA GLU A 59 -13.82 28.46 -23.97
C GLU A 59 -13.73 27.14 -24.74
N PHE A 60 -14.41 26.12 -24.21
CA PHE A 60 -14.44 24.79 -24.80
C PHE A 60 -14.99 24.86 -26.23
N PRO A 61 -14.18 24.56 -27.26
CA PRO A 61 -14.53 24.90 -28.65
C PRO A 61 -15.51 23.90 -29.29
N TYR A 62 -15.78 22.77 -28.65
CA TYR A 62 -16.59 21.70 -29.22
C TYR A 62 -18.08 21.86 -28.88
N ARG A 63 -18.90 21.73 -29.91
CA ARG A 63 -20.38 21.72 -29.82
C ARG A 63 -20.92 20.29 -29.72
N MET A 64 -22.22 20.16 -29.40
CA MET A 64 -22.90 18.88 -29.17
C MET A 64 -22.72 17.85 -30.29
N ASN A 65 -22.72 18.27 -31.56
CA ASN A 65 -22.50 17.37 -32.69
C ASN A 65 -21.16 16.63 -32.62
N HIS A 66 -20.09 17.30 -32.16
CA HIS A 66 -18.78 16.66 -31.99
C HIS A 66 -18.78 15.68 -30.81
N ILE A 67 -19.62 15.92 -29.79
CA ILE A 67 -19.76 15.01 -28.65
C ILE A 67 -20.47 13.73 -29.08
N LEU A 68 -21.55 13.82 -29.86
CA LEU A 68 -22.28 12.67 -30.38
C LEU A 68 -21.42 11.81 -31.32
N GLU A 69 -20.60 12.45 -32.15
CA GLU A 69 -19.66 11.72 -33.01
C GLU A 69 -18.59 11.01 -32.17
N CYS A 70 -18.02 11.69 -31.17
CA CYS A 70 -17.06 11.08 -30.23
C CYS A 70 -17.67 9.92 -29.44
N GLU A 71 -18.93 10.05 -29.00
CA GLU A 71 -19.67 8.98 -28.32
C GLU A 71 -19.76 7.72 -29.18
N PHE A 72 -20.05 7.86 -30.47
CA PHE A 72 -20.12 6.73 -31.40
C PHE A 72 -18.77 6.00 -31.53
N TYR A 73 -17.68 6.75 -31.72
CA TYR A 73 -16.33 6.17 -31.78
C TYR A 73 -15.92 5.49 -30.46
N LEU A 74 -16.28 6.08 -29.31
CA LEU A 74 -15.97 5.50 -27.99
C LEU A 74 -16.73 4.20 -27.76
N LEU A 75 -18.00 4.12 -28.16
CA LEU A 75 -18.80 2.91 -28.02
C LEU A 75 -18.26 1.76 -28.88
N GLU A 76 -17.84 2.07 -30.12
CA GLU A 76 -17.21 1.09 -31.01
C GLU A 76 -15.87 0.60 -30.45
N LEU A 77 -15.01 1.52 -29.99
CA LEU A 77 -13.69 1.18 -29.45
C LEU A 77 -13.77 0.32 -28.18
N MET A 78 -14.74 0.60 -27.32
CA MET A 78 -14.96 -0.16 -26.08
C MET A 78 -15.83 -1.41 -26.30
N ASP A 79 -16.19 -1.77 -27.53
CA ASP A 79 -17.04 -2.92 -27.86
C ASP A 79 -18.32 -2.96 -26.99
N CYS A 80 -18.94 -1.79 -26.78
CA CYS A 80 -20.09 -1.58 -25.90
C CYS A 80 -19.93 -2.08 -24.44
N CYS A 81 -18.70 -2.28 -23.95
CA CYS A 81 -18.40 -2.68 -22.59
C CYS A 81 -18.53 -1.50 -21.61
N LEU A 82 -19.76 -1.18 -21.21
CA LEU A 82 -20.07 -0.01 -20.38
C LEU A 82 -19.98 -0.25 -18.87
N ILE A 83 -19.88 -1.51 -18.43
CA ILE A 83 -19.82 -1.84 -17.00
C ILE A 83 -18.36 -1.94 -16.57
N VAL A 84 -17.93 -0.98 -15.74
CA VAL A 84 -16.58 -0.94 -15.17
C VAL A 84 -16.63 -1.27 -13.68
N TYR A 85 -15.80 -2.23 -13.26
CA TYR A 85 -15.64 -2.58 -11.85
C TYR A 85 -14.56 -1.72 -11.21
N HIS A 86 -14.82 -1.21 -10.00
CA HIS A 86 -13.92 -0.31 -9.31
C HIS A 86 -13.50 -0.86 -7.92
N PRO A 87 -12.28 -0.54 -7.44
CA PRO A 87 -11.72 -1.00 -6.17
C PRO A 87 -12.49 -0.56 -4.92
N TYR A 88 -13.41 0.40 -5.01
CA TYR A 88 -14.14 0.92 -3.84
C TYR A 88 -15.04 -0.11 -3.16
N ARG A 89 -15.73 -0.96 -3.93
CA ARG A 89 -16.59 -2.02 -3.38
C ARG A 89 -15.80 -3.07 -2.59
N PRO A 90 -14.74 -3.71 -3.16
CA PRO A 90 -13.94 -4.65 -2.39
C PRO A 90 -13.18 -3.97 -1.25
N LEU A 91 -12.75 -2.71 -1.40
CA LEU A 91 -12.14 -1.94 -0.31
C LEU A 91 -13.08 -1.86 0.90
N LEU A 92 -14.34 -1.49 0.70
CA LEU A 92 -15.32 -1.39 1.78
C LEU A 92 -15.48 -2.72 2.51
N GLN A 93 -15.59 -3.82 1.76
CA GLN A 93 -15.70 -5.17 2.33
C GLN A 93 -14.47 -5.50 3.20
N TYR A 94 -13.26 -5.28 2.68
CA TYR A 94 -12.04 -5.58 3.43
C TYR A 94 -11.90 -4.76 4.70
N VAL A 95 -12.26 -3.48 4.65
CA VAL A 95 -12.18 -2.58 5.80
C VAL A 95 -13.23 -2.95 6.85
N GLN A 96 -14.43 -3.37 6.43
CA GLN A 96 -15.47 -3.92 7.31
C GLN A 96 -15.02 -5.21 7.98
N ASP A 97 -14.40 -6.12 7.23
CA ASP A 97 -13.87 -7.38 7.75
C ASP A 97 -12.75 -7.15 8.80
N MET A 98 -12.00 -6.05 8.69
CA MET A 98 -11.00 -5.62 9.68
C MET A 98 -11.59 -4.93 10.91
N GLY A 99 -12.86 -4.51 10.88
CA GLY A 99 -13.52 -3.79 11.98
C GLY A 99 -12.95 -2.41 12.29
N GLN A 100 -12.25 -1.77 11.34
CA GLN A 100 -11.60 -0.46 11.52
C GLN A 100 -12.03 0.56 10.45
N GLU A 101 -13.32 0.58 10.12
CA GLU A 101 -13.87 1.41 9.05
C GLU A 101 -13.58 2.91 9.20
N ASP A 102 -13.89 3.47 10.37
CA ASP A 102 -13.71 4.90 10.64
C ASP A 102 -12.26 5.37 10.52
N VAL A 103 -11.31 4.47 10.75
CA VAL A 103 -9.88 4.79 10.82
C VAL A 103 -9.18 4.58 9.48
N LEU A 104 -9.51 3.48 8.78
CA LEU A 104 -8.81 3.08 7.56
C LEU A 104 -9.45 3.66 6.29
N LEU A 105 -10.78 3.76 6.26
CA LEU A 105 -11.52 4.10 5.04
C LEU A 105 -11.12 5.45 4.43
N PRO A 106 -10.99 6.57 5.18
CA PRO A 106 -10.69 7.87 4.58
C PRO A 106 -9.35 7.90 3.84
N LEU A 107 -8.32 7.29 4.43
CA LEU A 107 -6.99 7.27 3.83
C LEU A 107 -6.90 6.20 2.73
N ALA A 108 -7.49 5.02 2.92
CA ALA A 108 -7.51 3.98 1.91
C ALA A 108 -8.26 4.43 0.64
N TRP A 109 -9.39 5.11 0.80
CA TRP A 109 -10.15 5.69 -0.31
C TRP A 109 -9.32 6.70 -1.11
N ARG A 110 -8.54 7.54 -0.41
CA ARG A 110 -7.64 8.50 -1.06
C ARG A 110 -6.55 7.80 -1.87
N ILE A 111 -5.92 6.77 -1.30
CA ILE A 111 -4.88 5.99 -2.00
C ILE A 111 -5.48 5.31 -3.24
N VAL A 112 -6.69 4.75 -3.13
CA VAL A 112 -7.41 4.19 -4.28
C VAL A 112 -7.64 5.25 -5.37
N ASN A 113 -8.04 6.47 -5.01
CA ASN A 113 -8.18 7.56 -5.99
C ASN A 113 -6.86 7.87 -6.71
N ASP A 114 -5.73 7.76 -6.00
CA ASP A 114 -4.40 7.98 -6.57
C ASP A 114 -4.01 6.91 -7.59
N THR A 115 -4.55 5.69 -7.49
CA THR A 115 -4.24 4.62 -8.46
C THR A 115 -4.74 4.91 -9.88
N TYR A 116 -5.79 5.71 -10.05
CA TYR A 116 -6.29 6.12 -11.39
C TYR A 116 -5.36 7.08 -12.13
N ARG A 117 -4.36 7.64 -11.44
CA ARG A 117 -3.30 8.45 -12.06
C ARG A 117 -2.23 7.59 -12.76
N THR A 118 -2.43 6.28 -12.78
CA THR A 118 -1.51 5.26 -13.31
C THR A 118 -2.28 4.24 -14.15
N ASP A 119 -1.55 3.31 -14.77
CA ASP A 119 -2.15 2.24 -15.59
C ASP A 119 -2.75 1.08 -14.78
N LEU A 120 -2.76 1.14 -13.45
CA LEU A 120 -3.14 0.01 -12.59
C LEU A 120 -4.54 -0.55 -12.89
N CYS A 121 -5.51 0.31 -13.20
CA CYS A 121 -6.88 -0.11 -13.52
C CYS A 121 -6.99 -0.90 -14.83
N LEU A 122 -6.00 -0.81 -15.72
CA LEU A 122 -5.92 -1.56 -16.97
C LEU A 122 -5.13 -2.86 -16.81
N LEU A 123 -4.30 -2.97 -15.76
CA LEU A 123 -3.36 -4.08 -15.58
C LEU A 123 -3.82 -5.09 -14.53
N TYR A 124 -4.63 -4.68 -13.57
CA TYR A 124 -4.99 -5.52 -12.43
C TYR A 124 -6.49 -5.47 -12.12
N PRO A 125 -7.08 -6.60 -11.68
CA PRO A 125 -8.44 -6.62 -11.19
C PRO A 125 -8.65 -5.68 -9.99
N PRO A 126 -9.85 -5.06 -9.86
CA PRO A 126 -10.12 -4.06 -8.82
C PRO A 126 -9.89 -4.52 -7.37
N PHE A 127 -10.15 -5.79 -7.06
CA PHE A 127 -9.94 -6.33 -5.72
C PHE A 127 -8.45 -6.40 -5.34
N MET A 128 -7.57 -6.69 -6.32
CA MET A 128 -6.12 -6.70 -6.10
C MET A 128 -5.60 -5.28 -5.84
N ILE A 129 -6.11 -4.29 -6.59
CA ILE A 129 -5.78 -2.87 -6.38
C ILE A 129 -6.21 -2.44 -4.97
N ALA A 130 -7.43 -2.78 -4.56
CA ALA A 130 -7.93 -2.45 -3.21
C ALA A 130 -7.06 -3.07 -2.10
N LEU A 131 -6.70 -4.35 -2.23
CA LEU A 131 -5.84 -5.05 -1.28
C LEU A 131 -4.44 -4.42 -1.21
N ALA A 132 -3.85 -4.07 -2.35
CA ALA A 132 -2.56 -3.40 -2.40
C ALA A 132 -2.60 -2.02 -1.73
N CYS A 133 -3.67 -1.24 -1.94
CA CYS A 133 -3.85 0.05 -1.29
C CYS A 133 -3.95 -0.08 0.24
N LEU A 134 -4.65 -1.10 0.74
CA LEU A 134 -4.73 -1.39 2.17
C LEU A 134 -3.39 -1.83 2.76
N HIS A 135 -2.62 -2.63 2.03
CA HIS A 135 -1.31 -3.07 2.49
C HIS A 135 -0.35 -1.88 2.64
N ILE A 136 -0.30 -0.98 1.66
CA ILE A 136 0.49 0.25 1.71
C ILE A 136 0.06 1.11 2.91
N LEU A 137 -1.24 1.26 3.13
CA LEU A 137 -1.77 1.99 4.28
C LEU A 137 -1.27 1.41 5.60
N GLU A 138 -1.32 0.09 5.78
CA GLU A 138 -0.88 -0.54 7.02
C GLU A 138 0.61 -0.34 7.28
N ILE A 139 1.45 -0.45 6.24
CA ILE A 139 2.88 -0.14 6.33
C ILE A 139 3.10 1.32 6.80
N ILE A 140 2.36 2.27 6.21
CA ILE A 140 2.46 3.69 6.61
C ILE A 140 2.08 3.85 8.09
N ARG A 141 1.02 3.19 8.56
CA ARG A 141 0.59 3.27 9.97
C ARG A 141 1.66 2.73 10.91
N VAL A 142 2.28 1.59 10.59
CA VAL A 142 3.35 1.00 11.38
C VAL A 142 4.54 1.94 11.49
N ILE A 143 4.96 2.55 10.37
CA ILE A 143 6.08 3.49 10.33
C ILE A 143 5.76 4.75 11.13
N LEU A 144 4.57 5.34 10.98
CA LEU A 144 4.17 6.52 11.75
C LEU A 144 4.11 6.22 13.25
N LYS A 145 3.58 5.05 13.63
CA LYS A 145 3.56 4.60 15.02
C LYS A 145 4.97 4.45 15.58
N LEU A 146 5.91 3.90 14.80
CA LEU A 146 7.31 3.80 15.19
C LEU A 146 7.93 5.19 15.45
N TYR A 147 7.69 6.16 14.56
CA TYR A 147 8.19 7.53 14.76
C TYR A 147 7.63 8.19 16.02
N GLU A 148 6.35 8.01 16.31
CA GLU A 148 5.73 8.51 17.54
C GLU A 148 6.32 7.81 18.79
N GLN A 149 6.53 6.51 18.74
CA GLN A 149 7.17 5.78 19.83
C GLN A 149 8.60 6.26 20.06
N TRP A 150 9.39 6.39 18.99
CA TRP A 150 10.78 6.82 19.10
C TRP A 150 10.91 8.25 19.61
N LYS A 151 10.02 9.15 19.19
CA LYS A 151 9.97 10.53 19.69
C LYS A 151 9.69 10.60 21.19
N ASN A 152 8.83 9.73 21.70
CA ASN A 152 8.41 9.73 23.11
C ASN A 152 9.31 8.88 24.02
N PHE A 153 10.20 8.07 23.45
CA PHE A 153 11.06 7.14 24.19
C PHE A 153 12.35 7.83 24.68
N ASP A 154 12.49 7.97 25.99
CA ASP A 154 13.72 8.47 26.62
C ASP A 154 14.61 7.29 27.05
N GLU A 155 15.45 6.83 26.12
CA GLU A 155 16.33 5.67 26.28
C GLU A 155 17.14 5.70 27.58
N ARG A 156 17.68 6.87 27.95
CA ARG A 156 18.55 7.01 29.13
C ARG A 156 17.82 6.81 30.44
N LYS A 157 16.53 7.16 30.51
CA LYS A 157 15.73 7.04 31.73
C LYS A 157 15.05 5.68 31.85
N GLU A 158 14.65 5.09 30.73
CA GLU A 158 13.76 3.93 30.74
C GLU A 158 14.50 2.59 30.59
N MET A 159 15.63 2.55 29.89
CA MET A 159 16.27 1.28 29.54
C MET A 159 16.81 0.49 30.73
N ALA A 160 17.41 1.14 31.73
CA ALA A 160 17.94 0.44 32.90
C ALA A 160 16.82 -0.32 33.66
N THR A 161 15.65 0.32 33.76
CA THR A 161 14.48 -0.28 34.42
C THR A 161 13.92 -1.44 33.60
N ILE A 162 13.87 -1.32 32.27
CA ILE A 162 13.38 -2.39 31.38
C ILE A 162 14.32 -3.60 31.39
N LEU A 163 15.63 -3.39 31.31
CA LEU A 163 16.62 -4.47 31.31
C LEU A 163 16.61 -5.28 32.61
N SER A 164 16.35 -4.65 33.76
CA SER A 164 16.23 -5.36 35.03
C SER A 164 15.01 -6.28 35.12
N LYS A 165 13.97 -6.05 34.30
CA LYS A 165 12.77 -6.91 34.18
C LYS A 165 12.98 -8.10 33.26
N MET A 166 14.08 -8.15 32.50
CA MET A 166 14.34 -9.29 31.62
C MET A 166 14.59 -10.56 32.45
N PRO A 167 14.04 -11.71 32.02
CA PRO A 167 14.27 -12.97 32.71
C PRO A 167 15.75 -13.30 32.67
N LYS A 168 16.36 -13.43 33.85
CA LYS A 168 17.76 -13.84 33.97
C LYS A 168 17.90 -15.31 33.55
N PRO A 169 18.95 -15.66 32.79
CA PRO A 169 19.19 -17.05 32.42
C PRO A 169 19.35 -17.90 33.70
N LYS A 170 18.71 -19.07 33.73
CA LYS A 170 18.87 -20.00 34.86
C LYS A 170 20.34 -20.44 34.91
N PRO A 171 21.01 -20.32 36.07
CA PRO A 171 22.35 -20.86 36.20
C PRO A 171 22.31 -22.39 35.97
N PRO A 172 23.38 -22.98 35.41
CA PRO A 172 23.46 -24.43 35.30
C PRO A 172 23.30 -25.06 36.69
N PRO A 173 22.66 -26.24 36.81
CA PRO A 173 22.56 -26.92 38.09
C PRO A 173 23.99 -27.17 38.59
N ASN A 174 24.33 -26.51 39.70
CA ASN A 174 25.66 -26.62 40.27
C ASN A 174 25.83 -28.06 40.76
N SER A 175 26.95 -28.66 40.36
CA SER A 175 27.41 -29.96 40.82
C SER A 175 27.63 -29.92 42.34
N GLU A 176 26.64 -30.30 43.12
CA GLU A 176 26.86 -30.68 44.51
C GLU A 176 27.42 -32.10 44.54
N GLY A 177 28.69 -32.23 44.92
CA GLY A 177 29.26 -33.51 45.34
C GLY A 177 30.73 -33.70 44.95
N GLU A 178 31.64 -33.09 45.71
CA GLU A 178 32.78 -33.83 46.30
C GLU A 178 33.45 -32.97 47.38
N GLN A 179 33.05 -33.21 48.63
CA GLN A 179 33.91 -33.01 49.80
C GLN A 179 34.67 -34.33 50.06
N GLY A 180 36.00 -34.26 50.24
CA GLY A 180 36.86 -35.34 50.73
C GLY A 180 38.31 -34.85 50.97
N PRO A 181 39.09 -35.42 51.92
CA PRO A 181 39.49 -34.65 53.11
C PRO A 181 41.01 -34.39 53.30
N ASN A 182 41.27 -33.28 54.01
CA ASN A 182 42.31 -33.01 55.04
C ASN A 182 43.83 -33.16 54.77
N GLY A 183 44.60 -32.09 55.09
CA GLY A 183 45.89 -32.24 55.81
C GLY A 183 47.07 -31.32 55.44
N SER A 184 47.34 -30.32 56.32
CA SER A 184 48.67 -29.76 56.71
C SER A 184 49.48 -28.97 55.64
N GLN A 185 50.17 -27.84 55.90
CA GLN A 185 50.72 -27.20 57.09
C GLN A 185 51.25 -25.78 56.74
N ASN A 186 51.18 -24.85 57.71
CA ASN A 186 52.06 -23.70 58.03
C ASN A 186 52.79 -22.89 56.91
N SER A 187 52.70 -21.56 56.96
CA SER A 187 53.51 -20.72 57.87
C SER A 187 53.33 -19.22 57.58
N SER A 188 53.39 -18.45 58.67
CA SER A 188 53.40 -16.99 58.83
C SER A 188 54.47 -16.24 58.04
N TYR A 189 54.25 -14.95 57.77
CA TYR A 189 55.15 -13.76 57.90
C TYR A 189 54.47 -12.56 57.18
N SER A 190 53.82 -11.64 57.90
CA SER A 190 54.30 -10.36 58.47
C SER A 190 54.49 -9.20 57.49
N GLN A 191 53.71 -8.14 57.76
CA GLN A 191 53.95 -6.70 57.62
C GLN A 191 55.19 -6.21 56.82
N SER A 192 54.96 -5.31 55.86
CA SER A 192 55.14 -3.84 56.00
C SER A 192 54.64 -3.13 54.74
#